data_AF-A0A484ZRV4-F1
#
_entry.id   AF-A0A484ZRV4-F1
#
_cell.length_a   1.000
_cell.length_b   1.000
_cell.length_c   1.000
_cell.angle_alpha   90.00
_cell.angle_beta   90.00
_cell.angle_gamma   90.00
#
_symmetry.space_group_name_H-M   'P 1'
#
loop_
_entity.id
_entity.type
_entity.pdbx_description
1 polymer ?
#
loop_
_entity_poly.entity_id
_entity_poly.type
_entity_poly.pdbx_seq_one_letter_code
_entity_poly.pdbx_strand_id
1 'polypeptide(L)'
;MLPGFFRAICTNGLVCGDTFGEVRVPHLGPVIDRVIEGAYEVLGIFDHVEEQREAMQGITLSRPAQHAFAHAALTYRYGEEYHPVTEEQILMPRRWEDKKEDLWTIFQRTQENLIKGGLSGRTAKGKRARTRAINGIDGDIKLNRALWVMAENMRQHLA
;
A
#
# COMPACT_ATOMS: atom_id res chain seq x y z
N MET A 1 -12.44 14.20 4.10
CA MET A 1 -12.46 12.74 4.35
C MET A 1 -11.39 12.12 3.47
N LEU A 2 -10.71 11.05 3.90
CA LEU A 2 -9.75 10.33 3.07
C LEU A 2 -10.34 8.96 2.71
N PRO A 3 -10.48 8.61 1.41
CA PRO A 3 -10.95 7.29 1.01
C PRO A 3 -9.91 6.23 1.36
N GLY A 4 -10.36 5.09 1.89
CA GLY A 4 -9.51 3.97 2.27
C GLY A 4 -10.18 2.64 2.00
N PHE A 5 -9.41 1.68 1.50
CA PHE A 5 -9.86 0.32 1.24
C PHE A 5 -9.55 -0.58 2.45
N PHE A 6 -10.58 -0.92 3.22
CA PHE A 6 -10.42 -1.84 4.34
C PHE A 6 -10.74 -3.27 3.89
N ARG A 7 -9.71 -4.13 3.83
CA ARG A 7 -9.92 -5.56 3.72
C ARG A 7 -9.93 -6.19 5.12
N ALA A 8 -11.12 -6.62 5.54
CA ALA A 8 -11.39 -7.19 6.87
C ALA A 8 -10.45 -8.34 7.24
N ILE A 9 -9.98 -9.07 6.23
CA ILE A 9 -8.98 -10.11 6.38
C ILE A 9 -7.67 -9.45 6.85
N CYS A 10 -7.01 -8.60 6.08
CA CYS A 10 -5.66 -8.11 6.41
C CYS A 10 -5.58 -6.99 7.47
N THR A 11 -6.66 -6.36 7.92
CA THR A 11 -6.66 -5.29 8.96
C THR A 11 -5.53 -4.26 8.79
N ASN A 12 -5.13 -4.00 7.54
CA ASN A 12 -3.95 -3.21 7.15
C ASN A 12 -4.31 -1.80 6.72
N GLY A 13 -5.58 -1.39 6.87
CA GLY A 13 -6.04 -0.01 6.72
C GLY A 13 -5.57 0.65 5.43
N LEU A 14 -5.57 -0.07 4.31
CA LEU A 14 -5.01 0.44 3.06
C LEU A 14 -5.69 1.75 2.65
N VAL A 15 -4.92 2.81 2.48
CA VAL A 15 -5.40 4.11 1.98
C VAL A 15 -4.88 4.30 0.56
N CYS A 16 -5.77 4.35 -0.43
CA CYS A 16 -5.42 4.48 -1.85
C CYS A 16 -5.91 5.82 -2.39
N GLY A 17 -5.11 6.46 -3.25
CA GLY A 17 -5.50 7.67 -3.96
C GLY A 17 -4.31 8.50 -4.41
N ASP A 18 -4.31 8.91 -5.67
CA ASP A 18 -3.44 9.98 -6.17
C ASP A 18 -4.17 11.31 -6.00
N THR A 19 -3.57 12.22 -5.24
CA THR A 19 -3.86 13.68 -5.05
C THR A 19 -5.24 14.25 -5.41
N PHE A 20 -6.34 13.52 -5.27
CA PHE A 20 -7.70 14.01 -5.45
C PHE A 20 -8.60 13.24 -4.50
N GLY A 21 -9.14 13.93 -3.50
CA GLY A 21 -10.01 13.29 -2.50
C GLY A 21 -9.74 13.69 -1.07
N GLU A 22 -8.82 14.61 -0.77
CA GLU A 22 -8.88 15.29 0.53
C GLU A 22 -10.09 16.23 0.50
N VAL A 23 -11.27 15.69 0.77
CA VAL A 23 -12.49 16.49 0.93
C VAL A 23 -12.30 17.32 2.19
N ARG A 24 -11.83 18.55 2.02
CA ARG A 24 -11.74 19.55 3.09
C ARG A 24 -13.11 20.16 3.24
N VAL A 25 -13.86 19.71 4.24
CA VAL A 25 -15.12 20.35 4.62
C VAL A 25 -14.79 21.50 5.58
N PRO A 26 -14.83 22.77 5.15
CA PRO A 26 -14.66 23.89 6.07
C PRO A 26 -15.80 23.89 7.11
N HIS A 27 -15.48 24.12 8.39
CA HIS A 27 -16.46 24.13 9.49
C HIS A 27 -17.39 25.37 9.49
N LEU A 28 -17.38 26.18 8.43
CA LEU A 28 -18.12 27.45 8.34
C LEU A 28 -18.94 27.51 7.04
N GLY A 29 -20.27 27.66 7.15
CA GLY A 29 -21.22 27.71 6.03
C GLY A 29 -22.27 26.59 6.06
N PRO A 30 -23.11 26.40 5.01
CA PRO A 30 -24.09 25.31 4.94
C PRO A 30 -23.36 23.97 4.81
N VAL A 31 -23.12 23.34 5.95
CA VAL A 31 -22.26 22.15 6.08
C VAL A 31 -22.89 20.92 5.44
N ILE A 32 -24.22 20.83 5.38
CA ILE A 32 -24.95 19.61 4.96
C ILE A 32 -24.73 19.32 3.46
N ASP A 33 -24.97 20.32 2.59
CA ASP A 33 -24.85 20.14 1.14
C ASP A 33 -23.41 19.79 0.72
N ARG A 34 -22.42 20.38 1.39
CA ARG A 34 -20.99 20.13 1.13
C ARG A 34 -20.49 18.79 1.65
N VAL A 35 -21.10 18.25 2.72
CA VAL A 35 -20.83 16.89 3.18
C VAL A 35 -21.42 15.86 2.22
N ILE A 36 -22.60 16.16 1.67
CA ILE A 36 -23.25 15.30 0.66
C ILE A 36 -22.42 15.27 -0.63
N GLU A 37 -21.99 16.42 -1.15
CA GLU A 37 -21.10 16.51 -2.32
C GLU A 37 -19.76 15.81 -2.06
N GLY A 38 -19.16 16.05 -0.90
CA GLY A 38 -17.92 15.37 -0.49
C GLY A 38 -18.07 13.85 -0.37
N ALA A 39 -19.25 13.35 0.00
CA ALA A 39 -19.53 11.92 0.01
C ALA A 39 -19.64 11.35 -1.41
N TYR A 40 -20.26 12.07 -2.36
CA TYR A 40 -20.31 11.65 -3.77
C TYR A 40 -18.94 11.66 -4.46
N GLU A 41 -18.09 12.65 -4.17
CA GLU A 41 -16.70 12.66 -4.66
C GLU A 41 -15.90 11.47 -4.13
N VAL A 42 -16.11 11.12 -2.86
CA VAL A 42 -15.50 9.93 -2.25
C VAL A 42 -16.00 8.64 -2.89
N LEU A 43 -17.27 8.55 -3.28
CA LEU A 43 -17.83 7.39 -4.00
C LEU A 43 -17.17 7.18 -5.37
N GLY A 44 -16.96 8.24 -6.15
CA GLY A 44 -16.28 8.14 -7.46
C GLY A 44 -14.82 7.69 -7.36
N ILE A 45 -14.14 8.00 -6.24
CA ILE A 45 -12.78 7.50 -5.97
C ILE A 45 -12.80 5.99 -5.70
N PHE A 46 -13.85 5.48 -5.05
CA PHE A 46 -13.96 4.05 -4.77
C PHE A 46 -14.15 3.21 -6.04
N ASP A 47 -15.00 3.66 -6.98
CA ASP A 47 -15.19 2.98 -8.26
C ASP A 47 -13.86 2.89 -9.03
N HIS A 48 -13.12 4.01 -9.09
CA HIS A 48 -11.82 4.03 -9.74
C HIS A 48 -10.79 3.11 -9.06
N VAL A 49 -10.75 3.08 -7.73
CA VAL A 49 -9.87 2.18 -6.97
C VAL A 49 -10.25 0.72 -7.21
N GLU A 50 -11.54 0.40 -7.33
CA GLU A 50 -12.02 -0.94 -7.66
C GLU A 50 -11.59 -1.36 -9.07
N GLU A 51 -11.76 -0.51 -10.06
CA GLU A 51 -11.27 -0.75 -11.43
C GLU A 51 -9.75 -1.00 -11.47
N GLN A 52 -8.96 -0.16 -10.79
CA GLN A 52 -7.50 -0.34 -10.72
C GLN A 52 -7.12 -1.64 -10.02
N ARG A 53 -7.83 -1.99 -8.94
CA ARG A 53 -7.65 -3.27 -8.26
C ARG A 53 -7.92 -4.43 -9.21
N GLU A 54 -9.05 -4.43 -9.93
CA GLU A 54 -9.39 -5.51 -10.86
C GLU A 54 -8.35 -5.62 -11.97
N ALA A 55 -7.90 -4.50 -12.52
CA ALA A 55 -6.84 -4.46 -13.52
C ALA A 55 -5.52 -5.05 -12.99
N MET A 56 -5.11 -4.70 -11.77
CA MET A 56 -3.91 -5.27 -11.13
C MET A 56 -4.06 -6.76 -10.82
N GLN A 57 -5.27 -7.24 -10.50
CA GLN A 57 -5.55 -8.67 -10.29
C GLN A 57 -5.42 -9.48 -11.58
N GLY A 58 -5.60 -8.85 -12.75
CA GLY A 58 -5.40 -9.48 -14.06
C GLY A 58 -3.93 -9.68 -14.46
N ILE A 59 -2.98 -9.03 -13.79
CA ILE A 59 -1.56 -9.08 -14.16
C ILE A 59 -0.79 -10.02 -13.23
N THR A 60 -0.35 -11.16 -13.75
CA THR A 60 0.53 -12.08 -13.01
C THR A 60 1.98 -11.62 -13.11
N LEU A 61 2.66 -11.46 -11.97
CA LEU A 61 4.05 -11.02 -11.93
C LEU A 61 5.03 -12.20 -11.95
N SER A 62 6.02 -12.13 -12.83
CA SER A 62 7.17 -13.02 -12.80
C SER A 62 7.97 -12.84 -11.51
N ARG A 63 8.71 -13.86 -11.09
CA ARG A 63 9.53 -13.79 -9.86
C ARG A 63 10.50 -12.60 -9.84
N PRO A 64 11.21 -12.26 -10.95
CA PRO A 64 12.03 -11.04 -11.00
C PRO A 64 11.22 -9.75 -10.82
N ALA A 65 10.02 -9.65 -11.41
CA ALA A 65 9.16 -8.47 -11.25
C ALA A 65 8.67 -8.31 -9.81
N GLN A 66 8.28 -9.41 -9.14
CA GLN A 66 7.93 -9.40 -7.72
C GLN A 66 9.10 -8.88 -6.86
N HIS A 67 10.32 -9.35 -7.16
CA HIS A 67 11.53 -8.92 -6.47
C HIS A 67 11.87 -7.46 -6.73
N ALA A 68 11.74 -6.97 -7.96
CA ALA A 68 11.95 -5.57 -8.30
C ALA A 68 10.98 -4.66 -7.54
N PHE A 69 9.70 -5.05 -7.47
CA PHE A 69 8.69 -4.33 -6.69
C PHE A 69 9.05 -4.28 -5.20
N ALA A 70 9.39 -5.44 -4.63
CA ALA A 70 9.79 -5.55 -3.23
C ALA A 70 11.06 -4.74 -2.92
N HIS A 71 12.04 -4.74 -3.82
CA HIS A 71 13.26 -3.97 -3.69
C HIS A 71 12.96 -2.47 -3.64
N ALA A 72 12.19 -1.96 -4.61
CA ALA A 72 11.77 -0.55 -4.64
C ALA A 72 11.01 -0.15 -3.36
N ALA A 73 10.17 -1.03 -2.84
CA ALA A 73 9.45 -0.83 -1.59
C ALA A 73 10.37 -0.76 -0.35
N LEU A 74 11.40 -1.60 -0.28
CA LEU A 74 12.41 -1.54 0.77
C LEU A 74 13.23 -0.26 0.70
N THR A 75 13.68 0.10 -0.50
CA THR A 75 14.45 1.32 -0.75
C THR A 75 13.67 2.55 -0.34
N TYR A 76 12.37 2.62 -0.66
CA TYR A 76 11.53 3.72 -0.22
C TYR A 76 11.42 3.81 1.31
N ARG A 77 11.30 2.67 1.99
CA ARG A 77 11.09 2.65 3.44
C ARG A 77 12.36 2.89 4.25
N TYR A 78 13.46 2.28 3.84
CA TYR A 78 14.69 2.19 4.63
C TYR A 78 15.86 2.97 4.03
N GLY A 79 15.72 3.48 2.80
CA GLY A 79 16.79 4.09 2.03
C GLY A 79 17.67 3.06 1.33
N GLU A 80 18.52 3.53 0.41
CA GLU A 80 19.39 2.67 -0.42
C GLU A 80 20.55 2.02 0.36
N GLU A 81 20.94 2.60 1.50
CA GLU A 81 22.15 2.19 2.20
C GLU A 81 22.01 0.82 2.90
N TYR A 82 20.86 0.56 3.53
CA TYR A 82 20.70 -0.62 4.36
C TYR A 82 19.26 -1.10 4.50
N HIS A 83 19.01 -2.33 4.10
CA HIS A 83 17.74 -3.02 4.32
C HIS A 83 17.86 -4.01 5.50
N PRO A 84 17.04 -3.88 6.56
CA PRO A 84 17.06 -4.80 7.70
C PRO A 84 16.47 -6.18 7.38
N VAL A 85 15.73 -6.31 6.27
CA VAL A 85 15.01 -7.51 5.81
C VAL A 85 15.16 -7.67 4.31
N THR A 86 14.98 -8.89 3.80
CA THR A 86 15.05 -9.17 2.35
C THR A 86 13.72 -8.99 1.65
N GLU A 87 13.79 -8.91 0.32
CA GLU A 87 12.67 -8.89 -0.59
C GLU A 87 11.78 -10.12 -0.40
N GLU A 88 12.36 -11.33 -0.22
CA GLU A 88 11.54 -12.52 0.07
C GLU A 88 10.75 -12.39 1.36
N GLN A 89 11.32 -11.78 2.40
CA GLN A 89 10.66 -11.68 3.69
C GLN A 89 9.43 -10.76 3.63
N ILE A 90 9.48 -9.67 2.87
CA ILE A 90 8.32 -8.79 2.71
C ILE A 90 7.34 -9.30 1.65
N LEU A 91 7.82 -10.14 0.73
CA LEU A 91 6.96 -10.89 -0.16
C LEU A 91 6.27 -12.02 0.58
N MET A 92 6.77 -12.58 1.68
CA MET A 92 6.12 -13.72 2.34
C MET A 92 4.67 -13.41 2.74
N PRO A 93 3.68 -14.21 2.28
CA PRO A 93 2.30 -13.95 2.64
C PRO A 93 2.09 -14.30 4.11
N ARG A 94 1.35 -13.46 4.84
CA ARG A 94 1.00 -13.74 6.24
C ARG A 94 -0.08 -14.81 6.36
N ARG A 95 -0.78 -15.11 5.26
CA ARG A 95 -1.96 -15.98 5.18
C ARG A 95 -1.95 -16.77 3.88
N TRP A 96 -2.75 -17.83 3.81
CA TRP A 96 -2.75 -18.70 2.63
C TRP A 96 -3.51 -18.07 1.46
N GLU A 97 -4.51 -17.23 1.73
CA GLU A 97 -5.34 -16.55 0.73
C GLU A 97 -4.55 -15.56 -0.11
N ASP A 98 -3.42 -15.08 0.42
CA ASP A 98 -2.55 -14.09 -0.23
C ASP A 98 -1.40 -14.76 -0.99
N LYS A 99 -1.51 -16.04 -1.35
CA LYS A 99 -0.47 -16.75 -2.09
C LYS A 99 -0.41 -16.41 -3.58
N LYS A 100 -1.44 -15.77 -4.12
CA LYS A 100 -1.47 -15.40 -5.54
C LYS A 100 -0.29 -14.48 -5.89
N GLU A 101 0.10 -14.56 -7.16
CA GLU A 101 1.24 -13.84 -7.72
C GLU A 101 0.80 -12.68 -8.61
N ASP A 102 -0.47 -12.29 -8.55
CA ASP A 102 -0.96 -11.09 -9.22
C ASP A 102 -0.43 -9.81 -8.56
N LEU A 103 -0.28 -8.76 -9.35
CA LEU A 103 0.29 -7.47 -8.94
C LEU A 103 -0.43 -6.90 -7.71
N TRP A 104 -1.75 -7.00 -7.66
CA TRP A 104 -2.54 -6.56 -6.51
C TRP A 104 -2.15 -7.31 -5.23
N THR A 105 -2.10 -8.64 -5.29
CA THR A 105 -1.74 -9.47 -4.14
C THR A 105 -0.30 -9.24 -3.69
N ILE A 106 0.64 -9.03 -4.63
CA ILE A 106 2.04 -8.71 -4.33
C ILE A 106 2.18 -7.34 -3.66
N PHE A 107 1.48 -6.33 -4.18
CA PHE A 107 1.36 -5.01 -3.56
C PHE A 107 0.84 -5.12 -2.12
N GLN A 108 -0.26 -5.85 -1.91
CA GLN A 108 -0.88 -6.01 -0.60
C GLN A 108 0.03 -6.72 0.42
N ARG A 109 0.70 -7.81 0.03
CA ARG A 109 1.64 -8.53 0.91
C ARG A 109 2.79 -7.64 1.34
N THR A 110 3.35 -6.91 0.39
CA THR A 110 4.46 -5.98 0.62
C THR A 110 4.03 -4.87 1.58
N GLN A 111 2.88 -4.24 1.31
CA GLN A 111 2.28 -3.21 2.15
C GLN A 111 2.05 -3.71 3.58
N GLU A 112 1.40 -4.86 3.76
CA GLU A 112 1.05 -5.37 5.08
C GLU A 112 2.31 -5.72 5.89
N ASN A 113 3.29 -6.34 5.25
CA ASN A 113 4.55 -6.69 5.90
C ASN A 113 5.35 -5.47 6.32
N LEU A 114 5.30 -4.40 5.53
CA LEU A 114 5.96 -3.17 5.87
C LEU A 114 5.20 -2.47 7.02
N ILE A 115 3.90 -2.25 6.90
CA ILE A 115 3.14 -1.53 7.95
C ILE A 115 3.16 -2.26 9.27
N LYS A 116 2.84 -3.55 9.29
CA LYS A 116 2.77 -4.31 10.55
C LYS A 116 4.14 -4.57 11.17
N GLY A 117 5.21 -4.55 10.37
CA GLY A 117 6.54 -4.91 10.82
C GLY A 117 6.58 -6.30 11.49
N GLY A 118 7.44 -6.48 12.47
CA GLY A 118 7.60 -7.75 13.18
C GLY A 118 8.31 -8.82 12.35
N LEU A 119 9.02 -8.45 11.28
CA LEU A 119 9.86 -9.38 10.52
C LEU A 119 11.22 -9.52 11.20
N SER A 120 11.79 -10.73 11.18
CA SER A 120 13.13 -10.97 11.72
C SER A 120 14.16 -10.33 10.79
N GLY A 121 14.89 -9.34 11.29
CA GLY A 121 15.89 -8.63 10.53
C GLY A 121 17.23 -8.54 11.24
N ARG A 122 18.16 -7.85 10.62
CA ARG A 122 19.41 -7.42 11.26
C ARG A 122 19.49 -5.90 11.28
N THR A 123 20.31 -5.35 12.16
CA THR A 123 20.67 -3.93 12.14
C THR A 123 21.88 -3.72 11.24
N ALA A 124 22.16 -2.46 10.87
CA ALA A 124 23.39 -2.11 10.14
C ALA A 124 24.67 -2.61 10.84
N LYS A 125 24.65 -2.81 12.16
CA LYS A 125 25.74 -3.38 12.97
C LYS A 125 25.68 -4.91 13.09
N GLY A 126 24.83 -5.59 12.32
CA GLY A 126 24.68 -7.04 12.27
C GLY A 126 23.91 -7.68 13.44
N LYS A 127 23.38 -6.90 14.39
CA LYS A 127 22.62 -7.44 15.54
C LYS A 127 21.24 -7.91 15.10
N ARG A 128 20.74 -9.01 15.69
CA ARG A 128 19.37 -9.49 15.47
C ARG A 128 18.36 -8.46 15.99
N ALA A 129 17.35 -8.16 15.18
CA ALA A 129 16.28 -7.23 15.53
C ALA A 129 14.96 -7.65 14.85
N ARG A 130 13.86 -6.98 15.20
CA ARG A 130 12.57 -7.09 14.51
C ARG A 130 12.25 -5.76 13.85
N THR A 131 11.66 -5.78 12.65
CA THR A 131 11.19 -4.54 12.01
C THR A 131 10.09 -3.91 12.86
N ARG A 132 10.06 -2.58 12.92
CA ARG A 132 9.02 -1.85 13.67
C ARG A 132 7.77 -1.68 12.83
N ALA A 133 6.61 -1.67 13.48
CA ALA A 133 5.36 -1.28 12.84
C ALA A 133 5.35 0.23 12.55
N ILE A 134 4.58 0.64 11.54
CA ILE A 134 4.25 2.04 11.28
C ILE A 134 2.99 2.35 12.09
N ASN A 135 3.12 3.19 13.12
CA ASN A 135 2.02 3.52 14.03
C ASN A 135 1.40 4.90 13.74
N GLY A 136 2.02 5.70 12.86
CA GLY A 136 1.56 7.05 12.53
C GLY A 136 0.77 7.07 11.23
N ILE A 137 -0.38 7.74 11.25
CA ILE A 137 -1.28 7.90 10.09
C ILE A 137 -0.53 8.50 8.90
N ASP A 138 0.27 9.55 9.10
CA ASP A 138 1.04 10.18 8.01
C ASP A 138 2.07 9.24 7.38
N GLY A 139 2.70 8.37 8.19
CA GLY A 139 3.66 7.39 7.71
C GLY A 139 2.99 6.27 6.91
N ASP A 140 1.80 5.86 7.36
CA ASP A 140 0.98 4.86 6.69
C ASP A 140 0.48 5.38 5.33
N ILE A 141 -0.09 6.59 5.30
CA ILE A 141 -0.54 7.26 4.06
C ILE A 141 0.61 7.41 3.05
N LYS A 142 1.78 7.88 3.51
CA LYS A 142 2.95 8.07 2.61
C LYS A 142 3.42 6.76 1.99
N LEU A 143 3.54 5.70 2.79
CA LEU A 143 3.94 4.39 2.29
C LEU A 143 2.89 3.82 1.34
N ASN A 144 1.61 3.84 1.71
CA ASN A 144 0.54 3.31 0.87
C ASN A 144 0.48 4.02 -0.48
N ARG A 145 0.61 5.35 -0.49
CA ARG A 145 0.65 6.14 -1.71
C ARG A 145 1.85 5.77 -2.60
N ALA A 146 3.04 5.66 -2.03
CA ALA A 146 4.24 5.31 -2.79
C ALA A 146 4.10 3.91 -3.42
N LEU A 147 3.64 2.93 -2.64
CA LEU A 147 3.44 1.56 -3.12
C LEU A 147 2.34 1.48 -4.19
N TRP A 148 1.27 2.27 -4.06
CA TRP A 148 0.21 2.36 -5.06
C TRP A 148 0.74 2.90 -6.39
N VAL A 149 1.49 4.01 -6.36
CA VAL A 149 2.10 4.60 -7.56
C VAL A 149 3.09 3.64 -8.21
N MET A 150 3.90 2.91 -7.42
CA MET A 150 4.79 1.88 -7.94
C MET A 150 4.01 0.75 -8.65
N ALA A 151 2.91 0.31 -8.04
CA ALA A 151 2.08 -0.75 -8.62
C ALA A 151 1.42 -0.27 -9.92
N GLU A 152 0.89 0.95 -9.95
CA GLU A 152 0.26 1.52 -11.13
C GLU A 152 1.23 1.73 -12.28
N ASN A 153 2.43 2.24 -12.00
CA ASN A 153 3.49 2.33 -13.02
C ASN A 153 3.87 0.95 -13.57
N MET A 154 4.00 -0.06 -12.70
CA MET A 154 4.29 -1.43 -13.14
C MET A 154 3.15 -2.00 -13.99
N ARG A 155 1.89 -1.72 -13.63
CA ARG A 155 0.70 -2.10 -14.40
C ARG A 155 0.76 -1.52 -15.81
N GLN A 156 1.06 -0.22 -15.95
CA GLN A 156 1.13 0.46 -17.24
C GLN A 156 2.25 -0.05 -18.15
N HIS A 157 3.32 -0.60 -17.59
CA HIS A 157 4.44 -1.16 -18.36
C HIS A 157 4.29 -2.66 -18.67
N LEU A 158 3.38 -3.37 -18.01
CA LEU A 158 3.16 -4.81 -18.17
C LEU A 158 1.84 -5.18 -18.86
N ALA A 159 0.90 -4.23 -18.96
CA ALA A 159 -0.35 -4.34 -19.71
C ALA A 159 -0.12 -4.10 -21.21
#